data_AF-A0A7V9EPV7-F1
#
_entry.id   AF-A0A7V9EPV7-F1
#
_cell.length_a   1.000
_cell.length_b   1.000
_cell.length_c   1.000
_cell.angle_alpha   90.00
_cell.angle_beta   90.00
_cell.angle_gamma   90.00
#
_symmetry.space_group_name_H-M   'P 1'
#
loop_
_entity.id
_entity.type
_entity.pdbx_description
1 polymer ?
#
loop_
_entity_poly.entity_id
_entity_poly.type
_entity_poly.pdbx_seq_one_letter_code
_entity_poly.pdbx_strand_id
1 'polypeptide(L)' 'MALGSTLSVYPASAFPLLAAQRGAPYVIINRGATEHDHESCVSLRMEGEVNEIFPAAVESACTRGR' A
#
# COMPACT_ATOMS: atom_id res chain seq x y z
N MET A 1 -4.68 -0.49 1.49
CA MET A 1 -3.48 -0.02 0.76
C MET A 1 -3.00 1.28 1.37
N ALA A 2 -1.70 1.57 1.28
CA ALA A 2 -1.08 2.82 1.70
C ALA A 2 -0.30 3.44 0.53
N LEU A 3 -0.46 4.75 0.30
CA LEU A 3 0.07 5.46 -0.85
C LEU A 3 0.83 6.71 -0.37
N GLY A 4 2.10 6.86 -0.76
CA GLY A 4 2.89 8.08 -0.54
C GLY A 4 3.08 8.45 0.93
N SER A 5 3.16 7.46 1.81
CA SER A 5 3.30 7.65 3.26
C SER A 5 4.45 6.82 3.80
N THR A 6 5.23 7.39 4.72
CA THR A 6 6.25 6.67 5.50
C THR A 6 5.65 5.75 6.57
N LEU A 7 4.34 5.88 6.84
CA LEU A 7 3.59 5.10 7.82
C LEU A 7 4.11 5.26 9.26
N SER A 8 4.72 6.39 9.59
CA SER A 8 5.29 6.66 10.92
C SER A 8 4.34 7.40 11.88
N VAL A 9 3.20 7.90 11.39
CA VAL A 9 2.30 8.76 12.18
C VAL A 9 1.13 7.95 12.76
N TYR A 10 1.09 7.84 14.08
CA TYR A 10 -0.03 7.26 14.81
C TYR A 10 -1.15 8.30 15.04
N PRO A 11 -2.45 7.94 14.92
CA PRO A 11 -3.01 6.60 14.68
C PRO A 11 -3.16 6.21 13.21
N ALA A 12 -2.90 7.13 12.27
CA ALA A 12 -3.17 6.92 10.85
C ALA A 12 -2.46 5.67 10.27
N SER A 13 -1.22 5.40 10.69
CA SER A 13 -0.47 4.22 10.27
C SER A 13 -1.10 2.91 10.72
N ALA A 14 -1.80 2.87 11.86
CA ALA A 14 -2.35 1.63 12.40
C ALA A 14 -3.51 1.06 11.57
N PHE A 15 -4.29 1.89 10.87
CA PHE A 15 -5.46 1.44 10.12
C PHE A 15 -5.17 0.41 9.01
N PRO A 16 -4.23 0.66 8.07
CA PRO A 16 -3.92 -0.31 7.04
C PRO A 16 -3.32 -1.61 7.61
N LEU A 17 -2.51 -1.52 8.67
CA LEU A 17 -1.95 -2.69 9.35
C LEU A 17 -3.05 -3.55 9.99
N LEU A 18 -4.00 -2.93 10.68
CA LEU A 18 -5.12 -3.61 11.32
C LEU A 18 -6.04 -4.29 10.28
N ALA A 19 -6.25 -3.67 9.12
CA ALA A 19 -6.99 -4.30 8.03
C ALA A 19 -6.23 -5.54 7.48
N ALA A 20 -4.91 -5.44 7.34
CA ALA A 20 -4.04 -6.53 6.88
C ALA A 20 -4.08 -7.74 7.82
N GLN A 21 -3.98 -7.49 9.13
CA GLN A 21 -4.07 -8.52 10.17
C GLN A 21 -5.45 -9.21 10.19
N ARG A 22 -6.48 -8.59 9.62
CA ARG A 22 -7.83 -9.18 9.44
C ARG A 22 -8.01 -9.90 8.10
N GLY A 23 -6.94 -10.05 7.32
CA GLY A 23 -6.92 -10.80 6.07
C GLY A 23 -7.11 -9.97 4.80
N ALA A 24 -7.20 -8.64 4.88
CA ALA A 24 -7.20 -7.80 3.68
C ALA A 24 -5.80 -7.76 3.04
N PRO A 25 -5.64 -7.87 1.71
CA PRO A 25 -4.34 -7.68 1.07
C PRO A 25 -3.77 -6.29 1.36
N TYR A 26 -2.51 -6.25 1.80
CA TYR A 26 -1.84 -5.00 2.16
C TYR A 26 -0.74 -4.64 1.17
N VAL A 27 -1.05 -3.63 0.35
CA VAL A 27 -0.12 -3.05 -0.63
C VAL A 27 0.39 -1.69 -0.16
N ILE A 28 1.70 -1.46 -0.27
CA ILE A 28 2.38 -0.20 0.01
C ILE A 28 3.05 0.33 -1.26
N ILE A 29 2.70 1.56 -1.66
CA ILE A 29 3.37 2.31 -2.73
C ILE A 29 3.96 3.57 -2.11
N ASN A 30 5.28 3.64 -2.02
CA ASN A 30 5.97 4.80 -1.45
C ASN A 30 7.40 4.90 -1.99
N ARG A 31 7.92 6.13 -2.04
CA ARG A 31 9.34 6.40 -2.27
C ARG A 31 10.13 6.25 -0.97
N GLY A 32 11.16 5.42 -0.99
CA GLY A 32 11.98 5.13 0.19
C GLY A 32 11.24 4.30 1.25
N ALA A 33 11.95 4.00 2.33
CA ALA A 33 11.47 3.08 3.36
C ALA A 33 10.18 3.55 4.06
N THR A 34 9.41 2.57 4.54
CA THR A 34 8.26 2.77 5.44
C THR A 34 8.42 1.95 6.70
N GLU A 35 7.81 2.38 7.80
CA GLU A 35 7.82 1.63 9.07
C GLU A 35 7.23 0.22 8.95
N HIS A 36 6.41 -0.03 7.93
CA HIS A 36 5.73 -1.31 7.75
C HIS A 36 6.45 -2.25 6.76
N ASP A 37 7.59 -1.85 6.18
CA ASP A 37 8.25 -2.64 5.11
C ASP A 37 8.63 -4.07 5.56
N HIS A 38 8.81 -4.29 6.87
CA HIS A 38 9.17 -5.57 7.46
C HIS A 38 7.99 -6.35 8.07
N GLU A 39 6.78 -5.81 7.98
CA GLU A 39 5.58 -6.47 8.51
C GLU A 39 5.18 -7.66 7.65
N SER A 40 5.02 -8.83 8.27
CA SER A 40 4.73 -10.09 7.55
C SER A 40 3.39 -10.08 6.80
N CYS A 41 2.48 -9.19 7.17
CA CYS A 41 1.19 -9.02 6.50
C CYS A 41 1.24 -8.13 5.25
N VAL A 42 2.39 -7.50 4.94
CA VAL A 42 2.56 -6.76 3.68
C VAL A 42 2.59 -7.74 2.52
N SER A 43 1.57 -7.68 1.68
CA SER A 43 1.39 -8.56 0.53
C SER A 43 2.22 -8.11 -0.67
N LEU A 44 2.45 -6.80 -0.82
CA LEU A 44 3.24 -6.23 -1.91
C LEU A 44 3.80 -4.86 -1.53
N ARG A 45 5.07 -4.63 -1.84
CA ARG A 45 5.77 -3.34 -1.70
C ARG A 45 6.28 -2.87 -3.07
N MET A 46 5.88 -1.67 -3.50
CA MET A 46 6.30 -1.07 -4.77
C MET A 46 7.01 0.25 -4.53
N GLU A 47 8.32 0.31 -4.77
CA GLU A 47 9.10 1.54 -4.63
C GLU A 47 8.97 2.43 -5.86
N GLY A 48 8.55 3.68 -5.65
CA GLY A 48 8.40 4.66 -6.73
C GLY A 48 7.33 5.72 -6.44
N GLU A 49 7.11 6.61 -7.41
CA GLU A 49 6.09 7.64 -7.34
C GLU A 49 4.68 7.06 -7.46
N VAL A 50 3.79 7.47 -6.54
CA VAL A 50 2.39 7.02 -6.55
C VAL A 50 1.71 7.39 -7.86
N ASN A 51 1.96 8.59 -8.38
CA ASN A 51 1.33 9.08 -9.61
C ASN A 51 1.76 8.34 -10.87
N GLU A 52 2.90 7.63 -10.84
CA GLU A 52 3.39 6.84 -11.97
C GLU A 52 2.84 5.40 -11.90
N ILE A 53 2.75 4.84 -10.70
CA ILE A 53 2.40 3.42 -10.49
C ILE A 53 0.89 3.23 -10.35
N PHE A 54 0.22 4.03 -9.53
CA PHE A 54 -1.14 3.77 -9.09
C PHE A 54 -2.19 3.92 -10.22
N PRO A 55 -2.14 4.95 -11.10
CA PRO A 55 -3.12 5.08 -12.17
C PRO A 55 -3.16 3.87 -13.11
N ALA A 56 -2.00 3.38 -13.54
CA ALA A 56 -1.90 2.21 -14.43
C ALA A 56 -2.48 0.93 -13.78
N ALA A 57 -2.30 0.77 -12.47
CA ALA A 57 -2.88 -0.34 -11.72
C ALA A 57 -4.41 -0.25 -11.64
N VAL A 58 -4.95 0.96 -11.42
CA VAL A 58 -6.40 1.21 -11.41
C VAL A 58 -7.02 0.97 -12.78
N GLU A 59 -6.40 1.48 -13.85
CA GLU A 59 -6.87 1.24 -15.23
C GLU A 59 -6.89 -0.26 -15.56
N SER A 60 -5.85 -1.00 -15.18
CA SER A 60 -5.77 -2.45 -15.36
C SER A 60 -6.87 -3.19 -14.58
N ALA A 61 -7.20 -2.73 -13.37
CA ALA A 61 -8.28 -3.33 -12.58
C ALA A 61 -9.68 -3.01 -13.16
N CYS A 62 -9.91 -1.77 -13.59
CA CYS A 62 -11.18 -1.34 -14.19
C CYS A 62 -11.45 -2.01 -15.54
N THR A 63 -10.40 -2.29 -16.34
CA THR A 63 -10.53 -2.99 -17.62
C THR A 63 -10.75 -4.49 -17.47
N ARG A 64 -10.20 -5.12 -16.43
CA ARG A 64 -10.43 -6.54 -16.09
C ARG A 64 -11.76 -6.80 -15.37
N GLY A 65 -12.38 -5.76 -14.82
CA GLY A 65 -13.69 -5.83 -14.16
C GLY A 65 -14.90 -5.62 -15.08
N ARG A 66 -14.67 -5.48 -16.39
CA ARG A 66 -15.70 -5.52 -17.44
C ARG A 66 -15.78 -6.91 -18.04
#